data_AF-A0A8J6KCV7-F1
#
_entry.id   AF-A0A8J6KCV7-F1
#
_cell.length_a   1.000
_cell.length_b   1.000
_cell.length_c   1.000
_cell.angle_alpha   90.00
_cell.angle_beta   90.00
_cell.angle_gamma   90.00
#
_symmetry.space_group_name_H-M   'P 1'
#
loop_
_entity.id
_entity.type
_entity.pdbx_description
1 polymer ?
#
loop_
_entity_poly.entity_id
_entity_poly.type
_entity_poly.pdbx_seq_one_letter_code
_entity_poly.pdbx_strand_id
1 'polypeptide(L)'
;MNVDGSNATCISFQHCDCVCYGLGNFTSCLTSRHQMAFLLLFLERFKIPRHQCYVFDPVFSPLELAVLKELGLTVVLENEVSSAT
;
A
#
# COMPACT_ATOMS: atom_id res chain seq x y z
N MET A 1 14.95 -38.21 7.62
CA MET A 1 13.62 -37.98 7.05
C MET A 1 13.78 -36.84 6.06
N ASN A 2 14.07 -37.16 4.80
CA ASN A 2 14.04 -36.18 3.72
C ASN A 2 12.59 -35.97 3.32
N VAL A 3 12.18 -34.71 3.22
CA VAL A 3 11.00 -34.31 2.46
C VAL A 3 11.54 -33.43 1.34
N ASP A 4 11.82 -34.06 0.20
CA ASP A 4 11.93 -33.36 -1.07
C ASP A 4 10.51 -33.06 -1.55
N GLY A 5 10.24 -31.82 -1.97
CA GLY A 5 9.02 -31.52 -2.75
C GLY A 5 8.31 -30.24 -2.39
N SER A 6 8.86 -29.11 -2.85
CA SER A 6 8.14 -28.08 -3.62
C SER A 6 9.12 -26.96 -3.93
N ASN A 7 9.46 -26.76 -5.20
CA ASN A 7 10.05 -25.52 -5.73
C ASN A 7 9.02 -24.39 -5.58
N ALA A 8 8.71 -24.00 -4.34
CA ALA A 8 8.09 -22.72 -4.09
C ALA A 8 9.20 -21.69 -4.33
N THR A 9 9.31 -21.19 -5.55
CA THR A 9 10.05 -19.96 -5.80
C THR A 9 9.49 -18.95 -4.80
N CYS A 10 10.28 -18.58 -3.80
CA CYS A 10 9.84 -17.59 -2.84
C CYS A 10 9.60 -16.31 -3.65
N ILE A 11 8.33 -15.92 -3.81
CA ILE A 11 8.01 -14.66 -4.47
C ILE A 11 8.56 -13.57 -3.55
N SER A 12 9.69 -12.96 -3.92
CA SER A 12 10.20 -11.80 -3.22
C SER A 12 9.35 -10.61 -3.64
N PHE A 13 8.53 -10.08 -2.73
CA PHE A 13 7.73 -8.90 -3.02
C PHE A 13 8.54 -7.59 -3.02
N GLN A 14 9.86 -7.67 -2.80
CA GLN A 14 10.79 -6.53 -2.83
C GLN A 14 10.90 -5.84 -4.20
N HIS A 15 10.42 -6.49 -5.26
CA HIS A 15 10.41 -5.97 -6.63
C HIS A 15 8.99 -5.79 -7.17
N CYS A 16 7.97 -5.88 -6.30
CA CYS A 16 6.58 -5.73 -6.68
C CYS A 16 6.08 -4.34 -6.30
N ASP A 17 5.38 -3.70 -7.23
CA ASP A 17 4.57 -2.53 -6.91
C ASP A 17 3.29 -2.96 -6.17
N CYS A 18 2.90 -2.18 -5.17
CA CYS A 18 1.66 -2.37 -4.42
C CYS A 18 0.75 -1.17 -4.68
N VAL A 19 -0.48 -1.40 -5.11
CA VAL A 19 -1.47 -0.34 -5.30
C VAL A 19 -2.60 -0.53 -4.30
N CYS A 20 -2.90 0.49 -3.51
CA CYS A 20 -3.92 0.47 -2.48
C CYS A 20 -4.94 1.60 -2.70
N TYR A 21 -6.18 1.19 -3.00
CA TYR A 21 -7.33 2.08 -3.13
C TYR A 21 -8.25 1.93 -1.90
N GLY A 22 -8.89 3.02 -1.49
CA GLY A 22 -9.98 2.95 -0.51
C GLY A 22 -9.53 2.85 0.95
N LEU A 23 -8.48 3.57 1.34
CA LEU A 23 -8.07 3.70 2.75
C LEU A 23 -9.05 4.56 3.57
N GLY A 24 -9.80 5.44 2.91
CA GLY A 24 -10.69 6.42 3.50
C GLY A 24 -9.95 7.50 4.31
N ASN A 25 -10.74 8.31 5.01
CA ASN A 25 -10.25 9.41 5.82
C ASN A 25 -9.84 8.91 7.22
N PHE A 26 -8.56 8.59 7.41
CA PHE A 26 -8.01 8.06 8.66
C PHE A 26 -7.86 9.09 9.78
N THR A 27 -8.03 10.38 9.51
CA THR A 27 -8.11 11.41 10.56
C THR A 27 -9.46 11.40 11.29
N SER A 28 -10.55 11.07 10.59
CA SER A 28 -11.91 11.08 11.16
C SER A 28 -12.53 9.69 11.34
N CYS A 29 -12.09 8.67 10.61
CA CYS A 29 -12.68 7.34 10.62
C CYS A 29 -11.81 6.31 11.37
N LEU A 30 -12.42 5.56 12.28
CA LEU A 30 -11.74 4.48 12.99
C LEU A 30 -11.40 3.32 12.05
N THR A 31 -12.29 2.94 11.13
CA THR A 31 -12.05 1.87 10.16
C THR A 31 -10.86 2.22 9.26
N SER A 32 -10.78 3.45 8.76
CA SER A 32 -9.67 3.93 7.94
C SER A 32 -8.32 3.88 8.65
N ARG A 33 -8.29 4.10 9.97
CA ARG A 33 -7.07 3.90 10.79
C ARG A 33 -6.64 2.43 10.82
N HIS A 34 -7.59 1.50 10.93
CA HIS A 34 -7.28 0.07 10.88
C HIS A 34 -6.80 -0.36 9.48
N GLN A 35 -7.41 0.17 8.42
CA GLN A 35 -6.98 -0.08 7.04
C GLN A 35 -5.54 0.41 6.80
N MET A 36 -5.22 1.63 7.25
CA MET A 36 -3.84 2.16 7.22
C MET A 36 -2.87 1.28 8.02
N ALA A 37 -3.22 0.91 9.26
CA ALA A 37 -2.37 0.07 10.09
C ALA A 37 -2.11 -1.30 9.43
N PHE A 38 -3.15 -1.91 8.86
CA PHE A 38 -3.03 -3.15 8.10
C PHE A 38 -2.11 -2.99 6.90
N LEU A 39 -2.25 -1.93 6.11
CA LEU A 39 -1.38 -1.66 4.96
C LEU A 39 0.09 -1.59 5.39
N LEU A 40 0.41 -0.82 6.43
CA LEU A 40 1.79 -0.67 6.90
C LEU A 40 2.38 -2.01 7.39
N LEU A 41 1.61 -2.79 8.14
CA LEU A 41 2.02 -4.13 8.60
C LEU A 41 2.17 -5.11 7.44
N PHE A 42 1.31 -5.03 6.42
CA PHE A 42 1.38 -5.83 5.22
C PHE A 42 2.69 -5.55 4.46
N LEU A 43 3.01 -4.27 4.21
CA LEU A 43 4.25 -3.88 3.54
C LEU A 43 5.49 -4.37 4.32
N GLU A 44 5.48 -4.24 5.64
CA GLU A 44 6.57 -4.74 6.50
C GLU A 44 6.70 -6.27 6.41
N ARG A 45 5.59 -7.00 6.56
CA ARG A 45 5.57 -8.46 6.56
C ARG A 45 6.10 -9.05 5.26
N PHE A 46 5.75 -8.44 4.13
CA PHE A 46 6.17 -8.88 2.80
C PHE A 46 7.44 -8.18 2.30
N LYS A 47 8.02 -7.29 3.12
CA LYS A 47 9.23 -6.52 2.78
C LYS A 47 9.07 -5.71 1.49
N ILE A 48 7.87 -5.18 1.24
CA ILE A 48 7.62 -4.27 0.12
C ILE A 48 8.13 -2.89 0.55
N PRO A 49 9.11 -2.29 -0.16
CA PRO A 49 9.53 -0.92 0.08
C PRO A 49 8.35 0.04 0.01
N ARG A 50 8.20 0.92 1.01
CA ARG A 50 7.04 1.82 1.08
C ARG A 50 6.90 2.75 -0.14
N HIS A 51 8.02 3.13 -0.76
CA HIS A 51 8.01 3.96 -1.98
C HIS A 51 7.48 3.20 -3.22
N GLN A 52 7.39 1.87 -3.17
CA GLN A 52 6.72 1.03 -4.17
C GLN A 52 5.24 0.80 -3.85
N CYS A 53 4.72 1.40 -2.76
CA CYS A 53 3.31 1.37 -2.43
C CYS A 53 2.63 2.68 -2.84
N TYR A 54 1.76 2.58 -3.84
CA TYR A 54 0.96 3.64 -4.41
C TYR A 54 -0.40 3.66 -3.71
N VAL A 55 -0.76 4.80 -3.13
CA VAL A 55 -2.03 4.98 -2.42
C VAL A 55 -2.88 6.04 -3.09
N PHE A 56 -4.18 5.77 -3.21
CA PHE A 56 -5.15 6.74 -3.68
C PHE A 56 -6.48 6.55 -2.98
N ASP A 57 -7.04 7.66 -2.50
CA ASP A 57 -8.42 7.76 -2.07
C ASP A 57 -8.91 9.20 -2.31
N PRO A 58 -10.04 9.42 -3.01
CA PRO A 58 -10.59 10.75 -3.23
C PRO A 58 -10.86 11.54 -1.95
N VAL A 59 -11.02 10.86 -0.79
CA VAL A 59 -11.38 11.51 0.47
C VAL A 59 -10.19 11.92 1.34
N PHE A 60 -8.95 11.75 0.87
CA PHE A 60 -7.78 12.23 1.60
C PHE A 60 -7.78 13.75 1.73
N SER A 61 -7.58 14.22 2.96
CA SER A 61 -7.34 15.62 3.29
C SER A 61 -5.86 16.00 3.08
N PRO A 62 -5.53 17.30 2.97
CA PRO A 62 -4.14 17.75 2.86
C PRO A 62 -3.22 17.26 3.98
N LEU A 63 -3.74 17.14 5.20
CA LEU A 63 -3.00 16.59 6.34
C LEU A 63 -2.66 15.10 6.12
N GLU A 64 -3.62 14.33 5.65
CA GLU A 64 -3.46 12.90 5.38
C GLU A 64 -2.45 12.66 4.25
N LEU A 65 -2.52 13.48 3.19
CA LEU A 65 -1.52 13.45 2.11
C LEU A 65 -0.10 13.73 2.63
N ALA A 66 0.07 14.66 3.57
CA ALA A 66 1.36 14.95 4.18
C ALA A 66 1.87 13.77 5.03
N VAL A 67 1.00 13.18 5.86
CA VAL A 67 1.33 12.00 6.68
C VAL A 67 1.72 10.81 5.81
N LEU A 68 0.98 10.54 4.73
CA LEU A 68 1.30 9.44 3.80
C LEU A 68 2.69 9.62 3.17
N LYS A 69 3.05 10.84 2.77
CA LYS A 69 4.38 11.17 2.24
C LYS A 69 5.48 11.02 3.29
N GLU A 70 5.24 11.46 4.52
CA GLU A 70 6.19 11.31 5.63
C GLU A 70 6.42 9.83 6.00
N LEU A 71 5.38 9.00 5.87
CA LEU A 71 5.49 7.55 6.04
C LEU A 71 6.26 6.85 4.91
N GLY A 72 6.59 7.56 3.83
CA GLY A 72 7.33 7.06 2.67
C GLY A 72 6.48 6.31 1.65
N LEU A 73 5.15 6.49 1.67
CA LEU A 73 4.23 5.96 0.67
C LEU A 73 4.16 6.91 -0.53
N THR A 74 3.89 6.37 -1.72
CA THR A 74 3.73 7.16 -2.94
C THR A 74 2.26 7.51 -3.12
N VAL A 75 1.89 8.79 -2.97
CA VAL A 75 0.51 9.22 -3.17
C VAL A 75 0.28 9.53 -4.65
N VAL A 76 -0.72 8.86 -5.25
CA VAL A 76 -1.19 9.18 -6.59
C VAL A 76 -2.31 10.22 -6.46
N LEU A 77 -2.30 11.27 -7.30
CA LEU A 77 -3.28 12.37 -7.22
C LEU A 77 -4.47 12.18 -8.16
N GLU A 78 -4.32 11.36 -9.20
CA GLU A 78 -5.38 10.99 -10.14
C GLU A 78 -5.41 9.47 -10.26
N ASN A 79 -6.61 8.90 -10.41
CA ASN A 79 -6.70 7.48 -10.71
C ASN A 79 -6.17 7.23 -12.13
N GLU A 80 -5.37 6.18 -12.34
CA GLU A 80 -4.72 5.82 -13.62
C GLU A 80 -5.69 5.58 -14.80
N VAL A 81 -7.01 5.66 -14.58
CA VAL A 81 -8.06 5.37 -15.56
C VAL A 81 -8.36 6.56 -16.50
N SER A 82 -7.78 7.75 -16.28
CA SER A 82 -8.05 8.95 -17.12
C SER A 82 -7.29 9.02 -18.45
N SER A 83 -6.47 8.02 -18.81
CA SER A 83 -5.65 8.03 -20.05
C SER A 83 -6.07 7.00 -21.11
N ALA A 84 -7.29 6.46 -21.05
CA ALA A 84 -7.89 5.80 -22.22
C ALA A 84 -8.51 6.86 -23.15
N THR A 85 -7.86 7.05 -24.30
CA THR A 85 -8.20 7.99 -25.38
C THR A 85 -9.51 7.64 -26.07
#